data_AF-A0A1S1SVX8-F1
#
_entry.id   AF-A0A1S1SVX8-F1
#
_cell.length_a   1.000
_cell.length_b   1.000
_cell.length_c   1.000
_cell.angle_alpha   90.00
_cell.angle_beta   90.00
_cell.angle_gamma   90.00
#
_symmetry.space_group_name_H-M   'P 1'
#
loop_
_entity.id
_entity.type
_entity.pdbx_description
1 polymer ?
#
loop_
_entity_poly.entity_id
_entity_poly.type
_entity_poly.pdbx_seq_one_letter_code
_entity_poly.pdbx_strand_id
1 'polypeptide(L)' 'MSAAHESIAPRDEHILTVQEALEPLFFALEEEAEMKMISAAVKAGWSVDEAVAAIDELRRNELFPVSRPH' A
#
# COMPACT_ATOMS: atom_id res chain seq x y z
N MET A 1 28.16 -3.63 5.27
CA MET A 1 27.36 -3.07 4.16
C MET A 1 27.34 -1.57 4.38
N SER A 2 28.08 -0.80 3.58
CA SER A 2 28.13 0.65 3.70
C SER A 2 26.76 1.22 3.36
N ALA A 3 26.15 1.96 4.28
CA ALA A 3 25.11 2.91 3.89
C ALA A 3 25.81 3.89 2.96
N ALA A 4 25.54 3.78 1.66
CA ALA A 4 25.91 4.82 0.72
C ALA A 4 25.30 6.10 1.25
N HIS A 5 26.12 7.12 1.50
CA HIS A 5 25.64 8.46 1.76
C HIS A 5 24.88 8.90 0.50
N GLU A 6 23.58 8.66 0.45
CA GLU A 6 22.72 9.24 -0.56
C GLU A 6 22.81 10.75 -0.39
N SER A 7 23.48 11.37 -1.36
CA SER A 7 23.48 12.82 -1.50
C SER A 7 22.04 13.25 -1.74
N ILE A 8 21.40 13.74 -0.69
CA ILE A 8 20.07 14.34 -0.78
C ILE A 8 20.22 15.55 -1.71
N ALA A 9 19.54 15.51 -2.86
CA ALA A 9 19.54 16.62 -3.79
C ALA A 9 19.05 17.89 -3.07
N PRO A 10 19.69 19.05 -3.28
CA PRO A 10 19.17 20.32 -2.78
C PRO A 10 17.72 20.50 -3.23
N ARG A 11 16.88 21.07 -2.37
CA ARG A 11 15.44 21.27 -2.62
C ARG A 11 15.15 21.98 -3.95
N ASP A 12 16.09 22.80 -4.38
CA ASP A 12 16.14 23.66 -5.54
C ASP A 12 16.34 22.87 -6.84
N GLU A 13 16.84 21.63 -6.74
CA GLU A 13 17.12 20.70 -7.84
C GLU A 13 16.06 19.61 -7.96
N HIS A 14 15.04 19.61 -7.10
CA HIS A 14 13.92 18.67 -7.20
C HIS A 14 13.06 19.00 -8.44
N ILE A 15 13.21 18.21 -9.49
CA ILE A 15 12.40 18.30 -10.72
C ILE A 15 10.98 17.78 -10.47
N LEU A 16 10.83 16.81 -9.57
CA LEU A 16 9.56 16.21 -9.19
C LEU A 16 9.13 16.68 -7.81
N THR A 17 7.82 16.75 -7.60
CA THR A 17 7.25 16.82 -6.27
C THR A 17 7.56 15.54 -5.50
N VAL A 18 7.57 15.61 -4.17
CA VAL A 18 7.75 14.43 -3.30
C VAL A 18 6.68 13.38 -3.58
N GLN A 19 5.45 13.81 -3.91
CA GLN A 19 4.37 12.90 -4.27
C GLN A 19 4.70 12.09 -5.54
N GLU A 20 5.05 12.77 -6.63
CA GLU A 20 5.40 12.12 -7.90
C GLU A 20 6.59 11.16 -7.76
N ALA A 21 7.54 11.49 -6.89
CA ALA A 21 8.66 10.59 -6.58
C ALA A 21 8.24 9.32 -5.82
N LEU A 22 7.17 9.40 -5.01
CA LEU A 22 6.68 8.29 -4.19
C LEU A 22 5.60 7.46 -4.87
N GLU A 23 4.84 8.02 -5.82
CA GLU A 23 3.74 7.33 -6.53
C GLU A 23 4.12 5.94 -7.07
N PRO A 24 5.27 5.75 -7.75
CA PRO A 24 5.66 4.43 -8.24
C PRO A 24 5.84 3.40 -7.12
N LEU A 25 6.46 3.79 -6.01
CA LEU A 25 6.68 2.92 -4.86
C LEU A 25 5.37 2.63 -4.13
N PHE A 26 4.52 3.65 -4.00
CA PHE A 26 3.21 3.52 -3.39
C PHE A 26 2.37 2.45 -4.09
N PHE A 27 2.22 2.54 -5.42
CA PHE A 27 1.45 1.53 -6.17
C PHE A 27 2.05 0.13 -6.09
N ALA A 28 3.38 0.00 -6.12
CA ALA A 28 4.05 -1.29 -5.97
C ALA A 28 3.75 -1.93 -4.59
N LEU A 29 3.72 -1.13 -3.53
CA LEU A 29 3.41 -1.60 -2.18
C LEU A 29 1.92 -1.96 -2.04
N GLU A 30 1.01 -1.23 -2.67
CA GLU A 30 -0.42 -1.56 -2.68
C GLU A 30 -0.68 -2.92 -3.33
N GLU A 31 -0.07 -3.17 -4.50
CA GLU A 31 -0.17 -4.45 -5.21
C GLU A 31 0.41 -5.60 -4.38
N GLU A 32 1.60 -5.39 -3.77
CA GLU A 32 2.23 -6.40 -2.92
C GLU A 32 1.36 -6.74 -1.69
N ALA A 33 0.75 -5.72 -1.06
CA ALA A 33 -0.14 -5.91 0.07
C ALA A 33 -1.39 -6.70 -0.32
N GLU A 34 -2.01 -6.36 -1.46
CA GLU A 34 -3.18 -7.07 -1.98
C GLU A 34 -2.88 -8.55 -2.26
N MET A 35 -1.76 -8.84 -2.93
CA MET A 35 -1.35 -10.23 -3.18
C MET A 35 -1.12 -11.02 -1.88
N LYS A 36 -0.52 -10.40 -0.85
CA LYS A 36 -0.34 -11.03 0.46
C LYS A 36 -1.67 -11.34 1.13
N MET A 37 -2.62 -10.41 1.07
CA MET A 37 -3.96 -10.60 1.64
C MET A 37 -4.72 -11.73 0.94
N ILE A 38 -4.73 -11.75 -0.41
CA ILE A 38 -5.35 -12.83 -1.20
C ILE A 38 -4.69 -14.16 -0.86
N SER A 39 -3.35 -14.23 -0.82
CA SER A 39 -2.63 -15.46 -0.47
C SER A 39 -3.00 -15.98 0.93
N ALA A 40 -3.15 -15.09 1.91
CA ALA A 40 -3.56 -15.45 3.26
C ALA A 40 -4.99 -16.00 3.31
N ALA A 41 -5.92 -15.36 2.59
CA ALA A 41 -7.31 -15.81 2.50
C ALA A 41 -7.42 -17.20 1.84
N VAL A 42 -6.71 -17.41 0.73
CA VAL A 42 -6.68 -18.71 0.04
C VAL A 42 -6.08 -19.80 0.94
N LYS A 43 -5.00 -19.51 1.68
CA LYS A 43 -4.43 -20.46 2.66
C LYS A 43 -5.40 -20.80 3.79
N ALA A 44 -6.30 -19.88 4.13
CA ALA A 44 -7.36 -20.11 5.12
C ALA A 44 -8.60 -20.82 4.53
N GLY A 45 -8.60 -21.16 3.24
CA GLY A 45 -9.66 -21.92 2.57
C GLY A 45 -10.73 -21.07 1.88
N TRP A 46 -10.54 -19.75 1.78
CA TRP A 46 -11.46 -18.86 1.07
C TRP A 46 -11.18 -18.84 -0.43
N SER A 47 -12.21 -18.56 -1.23
CA SER A 47 -12.03 -18.34 -2.66
C SER A 47 -11.35 -17.00 -2.93
N VAL A 48 -10.75 -16.86 -4.12
CA VAL A 48 -10.14 -15.59 -4.56
C VAL A 48 -11.18 -14.48 -4.63
N ASP A 49 -12.38 -14.77 -5.15
CA ASP A 49 -13.45 -13.78 -5.28
C ASP A 49 -13.91 -13.25 -3.91
N GLU A 50 -14.04 -14.13 -2.90
CA GLU A 50 -14.35 -13.72 -1.53
C GLU A 50 -13.22 -12.88 -0.91
N ALA A 51 -11.96 -13.22 -1.20
CA ALA A 51 -10.81 -12.46 -0.73
C ALA A 51 -10.79 -11.04 -1.31
N VAL A 52 -11.02 -10.90 -2.63
CA VAL A 52 -11.09 -9.60 -3.31
C VAL A 52 -12.25 -8.76 -2.75
N ALA A 53 -13.44 -9.36 -2.61
CA ALA A 53 -14.60 -8.66 -2.05
C ALA A 53 -14.36 -8.17 -0.61
N ALA A 54 -13.64 -8.95 0.21
CA ALA A 54 -13.27 -8.57 1.57
C ALA A 54 -12.25 -7.43 1.59
N ILE A 55 -11.26 -7.45 0.70
CA ILE A 55 -10.25 -6.37 0.58
C ILE A 55 -10.93 -5.05 0.15
N ASP A 56 -11.86 -5.12 -0.80
CA ASP A 56 -12.64 -3.95 -1.22
C ASP A 56 -13.49 -3.36 -0.08
N GLU A 57 -14.05 -4.22 0.77
CA GLU A 57 -14.78 -3.78 1.97
C GLU A 57 -13.85 -3.15 3.02
N LEU A 58 -12.64 -3.68 3.23
CA LEU A 58 -11.65 -3.08 4.12
C LEU A 58 -11.26 -1.68 3.63
N ARG A 59 -10.97 -1.52 2.33
CA ARG A 59 -10.66 -0.23 1.70
C ARG A 59 -11.79 0.79 1.90
N ARG A 60 -13.05 0.38 1.73
CA ARG A 60 -14.21 1.25 2.02
C ARG A 60 -14.28 1.70 3.47
N ASN A 61 -13.99 0.81 4.41
CA ASN A 61 -14.00 1.12 5.84
C ASN A 61 -12.85 2.03 6.28
N GLU A 62 -11.72 2.00 5.58
CA GLU A 62 -10.64 2.98 5.80
C GLU A 62 -11.02 4.38 5.31
N LEU A 63 -11.75 4.49 4.19
CA LEU A 63 -12.25 5.76 3.66
C LEU A 63 -13.37 6.36 4.52
N PHE A 64 -14.17 5.51 5.16
CA PHE A 64 -15.24 5.91 6.07
C PHE A 64 -15.04 5.20 7.41
N PRO A 65 -14.15 5.71 8.29
CA PRO A 65 -13.96 5.13 9.61
C PRO A 65 -15.26 5.27 10.39
N VAL A 66 -16.11 4.24 10.33
CA VAL A 66 -17.28 4.11 11.18
C VAL A 66 -16.72 4.13 12.59
N SER A 67 -16.95 5.22 13.31
CA SER A 67 -16.52 5.38 14.69
C SER A 67 -17.21 4.29 15.51
N ARG A 68 -16.57 3.13 15.66
CA ARG A 68 -17.07 2.07 16.55
C ARG A 68 -16.87 2.56 17.97
N PRO A 69 -17.94 2.74 18.77
CA PRO A 69 -17.78 2.90 20.20
C PRO A 69 -17.26 1.56 20.74
N HIS A 70 -16.12 1.60 21.41
CA HIS A 70 -15.57 0.47 22.17
C HIS A 70 -16.46 0.10 23.36
#